data_AF-U2H6H9-F1
#
_entry.id   AF-U2H6H9-F1
#
_cell.length_a   1.000
_cell.length_b   1.000
_cell.length_c   1.000
_cell.angle_alpha   90.00
_cell.angle_beta   90.00
_cell.angle_gamma   90.00
#
_symmetry.space_group_name_H-M   'P 1'
#
loop_
_entity.id
_entity.type
_entity.pdbx_description
1 polymer ?
#
loop_
_entity_poly.entity_id
_entity_poly.type
_entity_poly.pdbx_seq_one_letter_code
_entity_poly.pdbx_strand_id
1 'polypeptide(L)'
;MISGWPKIIYNTVFIMEQVLNQRNIKVIKSVQAPDKLTHTEVLYGEYPDDGEVLKVLRNLEDQYSENPSYEKLHGYKERLSLSFRHRDSQEIISFSTED
;
A
#
# COMPACT_ATOMS: atom_id res chain seq x y z
N MET A 1 -29.62 51.42 -35.94
CA MET A 1 -30.43 50.23 -36.26
C MET A 1 -29.79 49.04 -35.56
N ILE A 2 -30.07 48.85 -34.25
CA ILE A 2 -30.91 47.78 -33.67
C ILE A 2 -31.00 46.45 -34.43
N SER A 3 -30.37 45.42 -33.87
CA SER A 3 -30.87 44.07 -33.54
C SER A 3 -29.67 43.11 -33.55
N GLY A 4 -29.42 42.22 -32.59
CA GLY A 4 -30.34 41.53 -31.70
C GLY A 4 -29.68 41.06 -30.40
N TRP A 5 -30.55 40.51 -29.56
CA TRP A 5 -30.50 40.35 -28.11
C TRP A 5 -29.59 39.22 -27.59
N PRO A 6 -29.34 39.16 -26.26
CA PRO A 6 -28.22 38.46 -25.65
C PRO A 6 -28.53 36.98 -25.39
N LYS A 7 -27.51 36.11 -25.50
CA LYS A 7 -27.62 34.73 -25.01
C LYS A 7 -27.22 34.68 -23.53
N ILE A 8 -28.21 34.35 -22.71
CA ILE A 8 -28.11 34.10 -21.27
C ILE A 8 -27.55 32.67 -21.06
N ILE A 9 -26.42 32.60 -20.35
CA ILE A 9 -25.97 31.69 -19.28
C ILE A 9 -26.54 30.26 -19.24
N TYR A 10 -25.67 29.23 -19.18
CA TYR A 10 -25.58 28.17 -18.14
C TYR A 10 -24.21 27.48 -18.31
N ASN A 11 -23.28 27.67 -17.38
CA ASN A 11 -22.97 26.76 -16.28
C ASN A 11 -22.32 25.46 -16.75
N THR A 12 -21.06 25.23 -16.36
CA THR A 12 -20.66 24.09 -15.53
C THR A 12 -19.14 24.13 -15.38
N VAL A 13 -18.72 24.41 -14.15
CA VAL A 13 -17.55 23.85 -13.46
C VAL A 13 -16.93 22.68 -14.24
N PHE A 14 -15.85 22.91 -14.99
CA PHE A 14 -15.19 21.81 -15.70
C PHE A 14 -13.67 21.90 -15.68
N ILE A 15 -13.07 22.35 -14.57
CA ILE A 15 -11.66 22.03 -14.27
C ILE A 15 -11.46 21.94 -12.74
N MET A 16 -12.24 21.10 -12.06
CA MET A 16 -11.98 20.67 -10.67
C MET A 16 -12.42 19.21 -10.44
N GLU A 17 -12.30 18.34 -11.45
CA GLU A 17 -12.64 16.92 -11.29
C GLU A 17 -11.77 16.01 -12.16
N GLN A 18 -10.45 16.27 -12.13
CA GLN A 18 -9.43 15.28 -12.47
C GLN A 18 -8.56 15.01 -11.24
N VAL A 19 -9.16 15.04 -10.03
CA VAL A 19 -8.67 14.16 -8.96
C VAL A 19 -9.14 12.77 -9.36
N LEU A 20 -8.48 12.21 -10.37
CA LEU A 20 -8.55 10.78 -10.64
C LEU A 20 -8.31 10.12 -9.29
N ASN A 21 -9.35 9.41 -8.85
CA ASN A 21 -9.35 8.47 -7.75
C ASN A 21 -8.33 7.37 -8.06
N GLN A 22 -7.03 7.70 -8.08
CA GLN A 22 -5.95 6.73 -8.10
C GLN A 22 -6.03 6.03 -6.76
N ARG A 23 -6.68 4.87 -6.75
CA ARG A 23 -6.60 3.97 -5.60
C ARG A 23 -5.13 3.60 -5.48
N ASN A 24 -4.47 4.16 -4.48
CA ASN A 24 -3.12 3.77 -4.14
C ASN A 24 -3.19 2.39 -3.50
N ILE A 25 -2.29 1.51 -3.91
CA ILE A 25 -2.14 0.19 -3.31
C ILE A 25 -1.48 0.39 -1.95
N LYS A 26 -2.15 -0.06 -0.90
CA LYS A 26 -1.64 0.03 0.47
C LYS A 26 -0.81 -1.19 0.79
N VAL A 27 0.36 -0.99 1.36
CA VAL A 27 1.12 -2.07 1.99
C VAL A 27 0.86 -1.98 3.49
N ILE A 28 0.29 -3.02 4.05
CA ILE A 28 0.02 -3.15 5.48
C ILE A 28 1.10 -4.04 6.09
N LYS A 29 1.71 -3.56 7.17
CA LYS A 29 2.58 -4.35 8.03
C LYS A 29 1.76 -4.88 9.20
N SER A 30 1.70 -6.20 9.33
CA SER A 30 1.12 -6.88 10.48
C SER A 30 2.23 -7.44 11.35
N VAL A 31 2.10 -7.29 12.67
CA VAL A 31 3.00 -7.90 13.66
C VAL A 31 2.18 -8.74 14.63
N GLN A 32 2.50 -10.03 14.69
CA GLN A 32 1.88 -10.99 15.59
C GLN A 32 2.91 -11.47 16.61
N ALA A 33 2.68 -11.15 17.87
CA ALA A 33 3.46 -11.69 18.98
C ALA A 33 2.89 -13.05 19.40
N PRO A 34 3.73 -14.02 19.82
CA PRO A 34 3.27 -15.37 20.16
C PRO A 34 2.25 -15.41 21.31
N ASP A 35 2.36 -14.46 22.24
CA ASP A 35 1.48 -14.36 23.42
C ASP A 35 0.21 -13.52 23.17
N LYS A 36 0.09 -12.90 21.98
CA LYS A 36 -1.05 -12.04 21.64
C LYS A 36 -1.97 -12.73 20.64
N LEU A 37 -3.23 -12.88 21.04
CA LEU A 37 -4.33 -13.29 20.17
C LEU A 37 -4.64 -12.26 19.06
N THR A 38 -4.20 -11.01 19.23
CA THR A 38 -4.39 -9.94 18.26
C THR A 38 -3.08 -9.61 17.56
N HIS A 39 -3.13 -9.51 16.24
CA HIS A 39 -2.05 -8.90 15.46
C HIS A 39 -2.22 -7.38 15.43
N THR A 40 -1.09 -6.66 15.35
CA THR A 40 -1.10 -5.21 15.17
C THR A 40 -0.85 -4.90 13.71
N GLU A 41 -1.84 -4.32 13.05
CA GLU A 41 -1.74 -3.87 11.66
C GLU A 41 -1.46 -2.37 11.61
N VAL A 42 -0.44 -2.00 10.84
CA VAL A 42 -0.08 -0.61 10.59
C VAL A 42 0.13 -0.40 9.10
N LEU A 43 -0.32 0.74 8.59
CA LEU A 43 -0.01 1.16 7.23
C LEU A 43 1.50 1.36 7.12
N TYR A 44 2.15 0.58 6.25
CA TYR A 44 3.57 0.73 5.95
C TYR A 44 3.77 1.84 4.91
N GLY A 45 2.93 1.87 3.88
CA GLY A 45 2.98 2.88 2.83
C GLY A 45 1.86 2.72 1.82
N GLU A 46 1.68 3.76 1.01
CA GLU A 46 0.72 3.82 -0.10
C GLU A 46 1.50 4.05 -1.40
N TYR A 47 1.19 3.25 -2.41
CA TYR A 47 1.95 3.22 -3.65
C TYR A 47 1.03 3.37 -4.85
N PRO A 48 1.45 4.12 -5.88
CA PRO A 48 0.58 4.43 -7.02
C PRO A 48 0.39 3.26 -8.00
N ASP A 49 1.26 2.25 -7.96
CA ASP A 49 1.25 1.11 -8.88
C ASP A 49 1.93 -0.14 -8.31
N ASP A 50 1.61 -1.30 -8.88
CA ASP A 50 2.19 -2.60 -8.49
C ASP A 50 3.71 -2.66 -8.64
N GLY A 51 4.30 -1.90 -9.56
CA GLY A 51 5.73 -1.85 -9.77
C GLY A 51 6.48 -1.26 -8.57
N GLU A 52 5.98 -0.16 -8.03
CA GLU A 52 6.50 0.46 -6.81
C GLU A 52 6.29 -0.45 -5.59
N VAL A 53 5.12 -1.09 -5.47
CA VAL A 53 4.85 -2.09 -4.43
C VAL A 53 5.85 -3.24 -4.49
N LEU A 54 6.09 -3.81 -5.67
CA LEU A 54 7.02 -4.92 -5.86
C LEU A 54 8.47 -4.52 -5.51
N LYS A 55 8.89 -3.28 -5.85
CA LYS A 55 10.21 -2.77 -5.46
C LYS A 55 10.36 -2.71 -3.94
N VAL A 56 9.33 -2.21 -3.25
CA VAL A 56 9.32 -2.09 -1.78
C VAL A 56 9.32 -3.47 -1.13
N LEU A 57 8.48 -4.39 -1.59
CA LEU A 57 8.45 -5.76 -1.09
C LEU A 57 9.81 -6.46 -1.30
N ARG A 58 10.43 -6.30 -2.48
CA ARG A 58 11.78 -6.84 -2.70
C ARG A 58 12.82 -6.25 -1.75
N ASN A 59 12.78 -4.94 -1.53
CA ASN A 59 13.71 -4.26 -0.63
C ASN A 59 13.52 -4.71 0.83
N LEU A 60 12.28 -4.90 1.27
CA LEU A 60 11.97 -5.49 2.57
C LEU A 60 12.50 -6.92 2.67
N GLU A 61 12.29 -7.73 1.64
CA GLU A 61 12.80 -9.10 1.59
C GLU A 61 14.32 -9.17 1.74
N ASP A 62 15.05 -8.27 1.08
CA ASP A 62 16.50 -8.17 1.17
C ASP A 62 16.94 -7.80 2.60
N GLN A 63 16.40 -6.71 3.14
CA GLN A 63 16.71 -6.23 4.50
C GLN A 63 16.48 -7.28 5.59
N TYR A 64 15.36 -8.01 5.52
CA TYR A 64 15.04 -9.05 6.49
C TYR A 64 15.85 -10.34 6.25
N SER A 65 16.25 -10.63 5.01
CA SER A 65 17.09 -11.80 4.69
C SER A 65 18.54 -11.59 5.08
N GLU A 66 19.05 -10.36 5.00
CA GLU A 66 20.39 -10.00 5.48
C GLU A 66 20.50 -10.02 7.02
N ASN A 67 19.37 -9.92 7.72
CA ASN A 67 19.34 -9.91 9.18
C ASN A 67 19.23 -11.33 9.77
N PRO A 68 20.26 -11.84 10.47
CA PRO A 68 20.26 -13.21 11.00
C PRO A 68 19.24 -13.43 12.12
N SER A 69 18.70 -12.36 12.73
CA SER A 69 17.66 -12.44 13.75
C SER A 69 16.30 -12.82 13.18
N TYR A 70 16.13 -12.73 11.85
CA TYR A 70 14.88 -13.08 11.19
C TYR A 70 15.04 -14.34 10.34
N GLU A 71 13.95 -15.09 10.24
CA GLU A 71 13.81 -16.23 9.37
C GLU A 71 12.66 -15.98 8.41
N LYS A 72 12.91 -16.13 7.13
CA LYS A 72 11.87 -15.98 6.10
C LYS A 72 10.89 -17.15 6.18
N LEU A 73 9.61 -16.83 6.34
CA LEU A 73 8.51 -17.80 6.30
C LEU A 73 7.99 -17.98 4.87
N HIS A 74 7.71 -16.87 4.18
CA HIS A 74 7.32 -16.88 2.77
C HIS A 74 7.76 -15.61 2.04
N GLY A 75 7.87 -15.69 0.73
CA GLY A 75 8.34 -14.60 -0.14
C GLY A 75 7.24 -13.92 -0.94
N TYR A 76 7.52 -12.71 -1.45
CA TYR A 76 6.55 -11.90 -2.21
C TYR A 76 6.07 -12.58 -3.50
N LYS A 77 6.85 -13.54 -4.01
CA LYS A 77 6.55 -14.30 -5.23
C LYS A 77 5.28 -15.16 -5.13
N GLU A 78 4.83 -15.49 -3.92
CA GLU A 78 3.71 -16.42 -3.75
C GLU A 78 2.36 -15.69 -3.67
N ARG A 79 2.31 -14.53 -3.01
CA ARG A 79 1.04 -13.87 -2.66
C ARG A 79 1.09 -12.33 -2.57
N LEU A 80 2.02 -11.66 -3.26
CA LEU A 80 2.29 -10.21 -3.06
C LEU A 80 2.42 -9.84 -1.58
N SER A 81 2.94 -10.79 -0.80
CA SER A 81 3.07 -10.65 0.63
C SER A 81 4.34 -11.32 1.10
N LEU A 82 4.87 -10.83 2.20
CA LEU A 82 6.09 -11.32 2.83
C LEU A 82 5.77 -11.70 4.25
N SER A 83 6.45 -12.70 4.79
CA SER A 83 6.45 -12.90 6.23
C SER A 83 7.79 -13.40 6.73
N PHE A 84 8.15 -12.90 7.90
CA PHE A 84 9.39 -13.19 8.60
C PHE A 84 9.07 -13.49 10.05
N ARG A 85 9.79 -14.45 10.63
CA ARG A 85 9.73 -14.77 12.04
C ARG A 85 11.00 -14.27 12.71
N HIS A 86 10.87 -13.48 13.76
CA HIS A 86 11.99 -13.17 14.65
C HIS A 86 12.36 -14.43 15.44
N ARG A 87 13.64 -14.84 15.38
CA ARG A 87 14.09 -16.12 15.95
C ARG A 87 14.03 -16.14 17.47
N ASP A 88 14.28 -15.01 18.13
CA ASP A 88 14.31 -14.92 19.59
C ASP A 88 12.90 -14.74 20.16
N SER A 89 12.25 -13.63 19.84
CA SER A 89 10.89 -13.30 20.30
C SER A 89 9.78 -14.20 19.73
N GLN A 90 10.05 -14.99 18.69
CA GLN A 90 9.04 -15.74 17.91
C GLN A 90 7.95 -14.83 17.29
N GLU A 91 8.17 -13.53 17.21
CA GLU A 91 7.25 -12.57 16.60
C GLU A 91 7.22 -12.75 15.08
N ILE A 92 6.03 -12.78 14.50
CA ILE A 92 5.83 -12.86 13.06
C ILE A 92 5.53 -11.46 12.53
N ILE A 93 6.31 -11.02 11.56
CA ILE A 93 6.11 -9.77 10.82
C ILE A 93 5.67 -10.14 9.41
N SER A 94 4.51 -9.65 9.01
CA SER A 94 3.94 -9.88 7.69
C SER A 94 3.73 -8.55 6.97
N PHE A 95 3.94 -8.54 5.65
CA PHE A 95 3.61 -7.41 4.79
C PHE A 95 2.65 -7.90 3.72
N SER A 96 1.53 -7.22 3.53
CA SER A 96 0.49 -7.59 2.56
C SER A 96 -0.07 -6.37 1.87
N THR A 97 -0.55 -6.54 0.65
CA THR A 97 -1.14 -5.47 -0.17
C THR A 97 -2.66 -5.45 -0.04
N GLU A 98 -3.23 -4.26 0.05
CA GLU A 98 -4.68 -3.98 0.05
C GLU A 98 -4.98 -2.93 -1.05
N ASP A 99 -5.99 -3.18 -1.88
CA ASP A 99 -6.48 -2.30 -2.98
C ASP A 99 -7.82 -1.64 -2.65
#